data_AF-A0A4Q3A827-F1
#
_entry.id   AF-A0A4Q3A827-F1
#
_cell.length_a   1.000
_cell.length_b   1.000
_cell.length_c   1.000
_cell.angle_alpha   90.00
_cell.angle_beta   90.00
_cell.angle_gamma   90.00
#
_symmetry.space_group_name_H-M   'P 1'
#
loop_
_entity.id
_entity.type
_entity.pdbx_description
1 polymer ?
#
loop_
_entity_poly.entity_id
_entity_poly.type
_entity_poly.pdbx_seq_one_letter_code
_entity_poly.pdbx_strand_id
1 'polypeptide(L)'
;MHAGHQDEAPADIPAEPQPRQYVRTTGSVSRRMLLVAIAWILLLLVGGGYALDRVLVTTVTRNFDDQLDYVLKAMIFTAEIDSNGEVMNNRELADQRFLEYNSGAYWQISGKGHEPYIS
;
A
#
# COMPACT_ATOMS: atom_id res chain seq x y z
N MET A 1 9.30 94.04 -51.89
CA MET A 1 9.99 92.79 -52.26
C MET A 1 10.15 91.99 -50.98
N HIS A 2 9.29 90.99 -50.78
CA HIS A 2 9.59 89.56 -51.03
C HIS A 2 10.67 89.05 -50.06
N ALA A 3 10.49 88.01 -49.26
CA ALA A 3 9.45 86.99 -49.18
C ALA A 3 9.49 86.36 -47.78
N GLY A 4 8.36 85.79 -47.33
CA GLY A 4 8.28 85.04 -46.09
C GLY A 4 8.96 83.68 -46.19
N HIS A 5 9.50 83.24 -45.06
CA HIS A 5 9.77 81.84 -44.72
C HIS A 5 9.37 81.73 -43.25
N GLN A 6 8.09 81.54 -42.98
CA GLN A 6 7.53 80.25 -42.52
C GLN A 6 8.33 79.71 -41.34
N ASP A 7 7.84 80.00 -40.13
CA ASP A 7 8.20 79.30 -38.90
C ASP A 7 7.87 77.82 -39.09
N GLU A 8 8.86 77.05 -39.54
CA GLU A 8 8.78 75.60 -39.61
C GLU A 8 8.86 75.09 -38.17
N ALA A 9 7.69 74.89 -37.56
CA ALA A 9 7.57 74.25 -36.26
C ALA A 9 8.38 72.95 -36.28
N PRO A 10 9.26 72.71 -35.29
CA PRO A 10 10.10 71.53 -35.29
C PRO A 10 9.21 70.29 -35.37
N ALA A 11 9.44 69.48 -36.41
CA ALA A 11 8.71 68.25 -36.67
C ALA A 11 8.59 67.43 -35.38
N ASP A 12 7.35 67.09 -35.02
CA ASP A 12 7.01 66.26 -33.88
C ASP A 12 7.70 64.89 -34.04
N ILE A 13 8.85 64.72 -33.39
CA ILE A 13 9.61 63.48 -33.43
C ILE A 13 8.72 62.45 -32.70
N PRO A 14 8.34 61.33 -33.34
CA PRO A 14 7.56 60.31 -32.66
C PRO A 14 8.36 59.85 -31.44
N ALA A 15 7.83 60.13 -30.24
CA ALA A 15 8.46 59.75 -28.99
C ALA A 15 8.80 58.24 -29.06
N GLU A 16 10.07 57.91 -28.79
CA GLU A 16 10.52 56.52 -28.81
C GLU A 16 9.55 55.66 -27.98
N PRO A 17 9.14 54.48 -28.48
CA PRO A 17 8.23 53.63 -27.73
C PRO A 17 8.91 53.23 -26.42
N GLN A 18 8.36 53.73 -25.32
CA GLN A 18 8.82 53.43 -23.95
C GLN A 18 9.05 51.92 -23.80
N PRO A 19 10.19 51.48 -23.23
CA PRO A 19 10.47 50.06 -23.06
C PRO A 19 9.36 49.44 -22.19
N ARG A 20 8.58 48.53 -22.77
CA ARG A 20 7.52 47.84 -22.03
C ARG A 20 8.15 47.04 -20.90
N GLN A 21 7.87 47.45 -19.67
CA GLN A 21 8.28 46.70 -18.49
C GLN A 21 7.57 45.35 -18.50
N TYR A 22 8.29 44.28 -18.83
CA TYR A 22 7.83 42.92 -18.61
C TYR A 22 7.81 42.67 -17.10
N VAL A 23 6.61 42.69 -16.51
CA VAL A 23 6.42 42.23 -15.13
C VAL A 23 6.75 40.75 -15.10
N ARG A 24 7.91 40.40 -14.53
CA ARG A 24 8.32 39.01 -14.35
C ARG A 24 7.52 38.39 -13.22
N THR A 25 6.29 37.95 -13.50
CA THR A 25 5.49 37.17 -12.56
C THR A 25 5.79 35.68 -12.75
N THR A 26 6.90 35.18 -12.22
CA THR A 26 7.09 33.73 -12.12
C THR A 26 7.71 33.37 -10.79
N GLY A 27 6.99 32.61 -9.98
CA GLY A 27 7.42 32.19 -8.64
C GLY A 27 6.27 31.84 -7.71
N SER A 28 5.11 32.52 -7.83
CA SER A 28 3.97 32.30 -6.93
C SER A 28 3.04 31.16 -7.39
N VAL A 29 2.67 31.12 -8.68
CA VAL A 29 1.65 30.17 -9.19
C VAL A 29 2.17 28.74 -9.24
N SER A 30 3.32 28.50 -9.87
CA SER A 30 3.91 27.16 -9.98
C SER A 30 4.22 26.57 -8.60
N ARG A 31 4.65 27.39 -7.63
CA ARG A 31 4.89 26.95 -6.25
C ARG A 31 3.59 26.54 -5.55
N ARG A 32 2.52 27.31 -5.70
CA ARG A 32 1.19 26.95 -5.14
C ARG A 32 0.64 25.67 -5.78
N MET A 33 0.76 25.53 -7.09
CA MET A 33 0.35 24.32 -7.82
C MET A 33 1.12 23.08 -7.35
N LEU A 34 2.44 23.19 -7.20
CA LEU A 34 3.27 22.10 -6.69
C LEU A 34 2.88 21.72 -5.25
N LEU A 35 2.63 22.68 -4.37
CA LEU A 35 2.23 22.39 -2.99
C LEU A 35 0.89 21.65 -2.92
N VAL A 36 -0.09 22.07 -3.73
CA VAL A 36 -1.38 21.38 -3.82
C VAL A 36 -1.18 19.96 -4.36
N ALA A 37 -0.38 19.79 -5.40
CA ALA A 37 -0.08 18.46 -5.94
C ALA A 37 0.59 17.55 -4.89
N ILE A 38 1.62 18.04 -4.19
CA ILE A 38 2.29 17.29 -3.11
C ILE A 38 1.30 16.92 -2.02
N ALA A 39 0.46 17.85 -1.58
CA ALA A 39 -0.55 17.59 -0.56
C ALA A 39 -1.50 16.47 -0.99
N TRP A 40 -1.99 16.50 -2.23
CA TRP A 40 -2.87 15.45 -2.76
C TRP A 40 -2.15 14.11 -2.93
N ILE A 41 -0.91 14.11 -3.43
CA ILE A 41 -0.12 12.88 -3.57
C ILE A 41 0.09 12.24 -2.21
N LEU A 42 0.49 13.01 -1.19
CA LEU A 42 0.67 12.50 0.17
C LEU A 42 -0.64 11.96 0.74
N LEU A 43 -1.75 12.70 0.56
CA LEU A 43 -3.07 12.26 1.01
C LEU A 43 -3.47 10.93 0.37
N LEU A 44 -3.28 10.79 -0.95
CA LEU A 44 -3.59 9.56 -1.68
C LEU A 44 -2.65 8.41 -1.32
N LEU A 45 -1.36 8.68 -1.09
CA LEU A 45 -0.41 7.66 -0.65
C LEU A 45 -0.75 7.13 0.74
N VAL A 46 -1.05 8.03 1.68
CA VAL A 46 -1.40 7.64 3.05
C VAL A 46 -2.72 6.88 3.05
N GLY A 47 -3.74 7.39 2.35
CA GLY A 47 -5.04 6.71 2.23
C GLY A 47 -4.93 5.36 1.55
N GLY A 48 -4.23 5.28 0.41
CA GLY A 48 -4.03 4.06 -0.35
C GLY A 48 -3.18 3.03 0.39
N GLY A 49 -2.10 3.46 1.04
CA GLY A 49 -1.24 2.61 1.86
C GLY A 49 -2.00 2.01 3.04
N TYR A 50 -2.75 2.83 3.78
CA TYR A 50 -3.55 2.36 4.92
C TYR A 50 -4.66 1.39 4.49
N ALA A 51 -5.36 1.67 3.39
CA ALA A 51 -6.40 0.79 2.88
C ALA A 51 -5.82 -0.56 2.41
N LEU A 52 -4.71 -0.54 1.69
CA LEU A 52 -4.04 -1.75 1.18
C LEU A 52 -3.52 -2.61 2.32
N ASP A 53 -2.84 -2.01 3.31
CA ASP A 53 -2.35 -2.70 4.50
C ASP A 53 -3.47 -3.45 5.21
N ARG A 54 -4.59 -2.77 5.46
CA ARG A 54 -5.75 -3.36 6.14
C ARG A 54 -6.33 -4.56 5.38
N VAL A 55 -6.48 -4.45 4.06
CA VAL A 55 -7.01 -5.54 3.24
C VAL A 55 -6.05 -6.72 3.19
N LEU A 56 -4.75 -6.45 3.08
CA LEU A 56 -3.72 -7.48 3.01
C LEU A 56 -3.64 -8.26 4.32
N VAL A 57 -3.54 -7.56 5.46
CA VAL A 57 -3.53 -8.19 6.80
C VAL A 57 -4.81 -9.00 7.02
N THR A 58 -5.98 -8.42 6.74
CA THR A 58 -7.27 -9.09 6.94
C THR A 58 -7.38 -10.36 6.08
N THR A 59 -6.99 -10.29 4.81
CA THR A 59 -7.06 -11.43 3.89
C THR A 59 -6.10 -12.53 4.30
N VAL A 60 -4.87 -12.16 4.64
CA VAL A 60 -3.82 -13.12 5.04
C VAL A 60 -4.22 -13.81 6.33
N THR A 61 -4.60 -13.07 7.38
CA THR A 61 -5.01 -13.65 8.65
C THR A 61 -6.20 -14.59 8.48
N ARG A 62 -7.24 -14.17 7.76
CA ARG A 62 -8.41 -15.04 7.51
C ARG A 62 -8.04 -16.31 6.76
N ASN A 63 -7.18 -16.22 5.76
CA ASN A 63 -6.76 -17.39 5.00
C ASN A 63 -5.96 -18.38 5.86
N PHE A 64 -5.09 -17.89 6.75
CA PHE A 64 -4.40 -18.74 7.71
C PHE A 64 -5.36 -19.36 8.72
N ASP A 65 -6.31 -18.59 9.26
CA ASP A 65 -7.32 -19.08 10.19
C ASP A 65 -8.18 -20.19 9.54
N ASP A 66 -8.63 -19.99 8.30
CA ASP A 66 -9.42 -20.97 7.54
C ASP A 66 -8.62 -22.25 7.27
N GLN A 67 -7.33 -22.13 6.93
CA GLN A 67 -6.44 -23.28 6.75
C GLN A 67 -6.26 -24.06 8.06
N LEU A 68 -6.04 -23.35 9.17
CA LEU A 68 -5.89 -23.98 10.49
C LEU A 68 -7.18 -24.66 10.95
N ASP A 69 -8.34 -24.04 10.76
CA ASP A 69 -9.64 -24.65 11.09
C ASP A 69 -9.88 -25.94 10.27
N TYR A 70 -9.56 -25.92 8.97
CA TYR A 70 -9.66 -27.10 8.12
C TYR A 70 -8.73 -28.24 8.60
N VAL A 71 -7.46 -27.93 8.86
CA VAL A 71 -6.48 -28.90 9.36
C VAL A 71 -6.88 -29.44 10.74
N LEU A 72 -7.34 -28.58 11.65
CA LEU A 72 -7.78 -28.95 12.99
C LEU A 72 -9.00 -29.89 12.92
N LYS A 73 -9.99 -29.58 12.09
CA LYS A 73 -11.16 -30.44 11.89
C LYS A 73 -10.78 -31.80 11.30
N ALA A 74 -9.86 -31.81 10.33
CA ALA A 74 -9.34 -33.05 9.78
C ALA A 74 -8.64 -33.89 10.87
N MET A 75 -7.80 -33.27 11.69
CA MET A 75 -7.11 -33.94 12.81
C MET A 75 -8.09 -34.49 13.86
N ILE A 76 -9.13 -33.73 14.21
CA ILE A 76 -10.18 -34.19 15.12
C ILE A 76 -10.93 -35.40 14.55
N PHE A 77 -11.19 -35.41 13.24
CA PHE A 77 -11.91 -36.50 12.59
C PHE A 77 -11.04 -37.76 12.42
N THR A 78 -9.72 -37.61 12.24
CA THR A 78 -8.79 -38.74 12.13
C THR A 78 -8.33 -39.31 13.48
N ALA A 79 -8.45 -38.52 14.55
CA ALA A 79 -8.12 -38.94 15.91
C ALA A 79 -9.20 -39.91 16.42
N GLU A 80 -8.87 -41.20 16.43
CA GLU A 80 -9.72 -42.27 16.95
C GLU A 80 -9.23 -42.65 18.35
N ILE A 81 -10.15 -42.91 19.27
CA ILE A 81 -9.83 -43.33 20.64
C ILE A 81 -9.95 -44.86 20.67
N ASP A 82 -8.84 -45.57 20.88
CA ASP A 82 -8.86 -47.03 21.05
C ASP A 82 -9.57 -47.42 22.36
N SER A 83 -9.99 -48.68 22.46
CA SER A 83 -10.58 -49.34 23.62
C SER A 83 -9.80 -49.16 24.94
N ASN A 84 -8.52 -48.80 24.86
CA ASN A 84 -7.63 -48.50 26.00
C ASN A 84 -7.55 -47.01 26.37
N GLY A 85 -8.24 -46.12 25.65
CA GLY A 85 -8.25 -44.67 25.89
C GLY A 85 -7.11 -43.89 25.23
N GLU A 86 -6.25 -44.56 24.46
CA GLU A 86 -5.16 -43.93 23.73
C GLU A 86 -5.65 -43.33 22.40
N VAL A 87 -5.13 -42.15 22.05
CA VAL A 87 -5.46 -41.47 20.79
C VAL A 87 -4.54 -42.03 19.70
N MET A 88 -5.12 -42.71 18.73
CA MET A 88 -4.42 -43.17 17.53
C MET A 88 -5.00 -42.45 16.30
N ASN A 89 -4.13 -41.90 15.45
CA ASN A 89 -4.56 -41.39 14.15
C ASN A 89 -4.72 -42.59 13.19
N ASN A 90 -5.94 -42.84 12.70
CA ASN A 90 -6.23 -43.97 11.78
C ASN A 90 -5.58 -43.80 10.39
N ARG A 91 -5.12 -42.58 10.05
CA ARG A 91 -4.28 -42.27 8.88
C ARG A 91 -3.23 -41.22 9.25
N GLU A 92 -2.04 -41.30 8.65
CA GLU A 92 -1.06 -40.19 8.66
C GLU A 92 -1.78 -38.91 8.20
N LEU A 93 -1.53 -37.80 8.90
CA LEU A 93 -2.17 -36.52 8.61
C LEU A 93 -2.03 -36.21 7.13
N ALA A 94 -3.15 -35.90 6.47
CA ALA A 94 -3.30 -35.90 5.02
C ALA A 94 -2.40 -34.92 4.24
N ASP A 95 -1.49 -34.22 4.91
CA ASP A 95 -0.56 -33.29 4.32
C ASP A 95 0.88 -33.78 4.52
N GLN A 96 1.52 -34.15 3.41
CA GLN A 96 2.88 -34.66 3.36
C GLN A 96 3.91 -33.68 3.95
N ARG A 97 3.57 -32.39 4.10
CA ARG A 97 4.40 -31.39 4.80
C ARG A 97 4.67 -31.77 6.26
N PHE A 98 3.77 -32.48 6.93
CA PHE A 98 4.02 -32.95 8.31
C PHE A 98 5.07 -34.07 8.39
N LEU A 99 5.42 -34.69 7.27
CA LEU A 99 6.43 -35.74 7.19
C LEU A 99 7.80 -35.21 6.71
N GLU A 100 7.85 -33.97 6.24
CA GLU A 100 9.08 -33.32 5.79
C GLU A 100 9.80 -32.61 6.93
N TYR A 101 11.07 -32.96 7.13
CA TYR A 101 11.93 -32.27 8.10
C TYR A 101 12.11 -30.79 7.71
N ASN A 102 11.89 -29.87 8.66
CA ASN A 102 11.88 -28.41 8.47
C ASN A 102 10.71 -27.83 7.66
N SER A 103 9.56 -28.48 7.56
CA SER A 103 8.38 -27.91 6.88
C SER A 103 7.76 -26.70 7.61
N GLY A 104 8.06 -26.53 8.90
CA GLY A 104 7.49 -25.50 9.75
C GLY A 104 6.07 -25.82 10.25
N ALA A 105 5.50 -26.97 9.87
CA ALA A 105 4.20 -27.43 10.32
C ALA A 105 4.37 -28.51 11.40
N TYR A 106 4.08 -28.17 12.65
CA TYR A 106 4.22 -29.05 13.82
C TYR A 106 2.88 -29.16 14.55
N TRP A 107 2.63 -30.31 15.20
CA TRP A 107 1.43 -30.54 16.00
C TRP A 107 1.73 -31.45 17.20
N GLN A 108 0.92 -31.32 18.25
CA GLN A 108 1.00 -32.11 19.47
C GLN A 108 -0.43 -32.35 20.00
N ILE A 109 -0.73 -33.58 20.38
CA ILE A 109 -1.98 -33.97 21.03
C ILE A 109 -1.66 -34.39 22.46
N SER A 110 -2.35 -33.81 23.45
CA SER A 110 -2.15 -34.13 24.87
C SER A 110 -3.48 -34.49 25.54
N GLY A 111 -3.50 -35.58 26.31
CA GLY A 111 -4.65 -36.02 27.11
C GLY A 111 -4.32 -36.04 28.61
N LYS A 112 -5.33 -35.81 29.48
CA LYS A 112 -5.13 -35.95 30.93
C LYS A 112 -4.78 -37.41 31.26
N GLY A 113 -3.59 -37.62 31.84
CA GLY A 113 -3.14 -38.94 32.28
C GLY A 113 -2.48 -39.80 31.19
N HIS A 114 -2.25 -39.25 29.99
CA HIS A 114 -1.58 -39.93 28.87
C HIS A 114 -0.33 -39.15 28.44
N GLU A 115 0.68 -39.87 27.91
CA GLU A 115 1.84 -39.20 27.32
C GLU A 115 1.45 -38.42 26.06
N PRO A 116 2.08 -37.25 25.81
CA PRO A 116 1.78 -36.47 24.62
C PRO A 116 2.19 -37.20 23.35
N TYR A 117 1.28 -37.25 22.38
CA TYR A 117 1.54 -37.77 21.05
C TYR A 117 2.01 -36.62 20.13
N ILE A 118 3.19 -36.77 19.55
CA ILE A 118 3.90 -35.71 18.80
C ILE A 118 4.25 -36.17 17.37
N SER A 119 4.45 -35.19 16.50
CA SER A 119 5.03 -35.34 15.15
C SER A 119 6.45 -34.80 15.07
#